data_AF-A0A522FLW4-F1
#
_entry.id   AF-A0A522FLW4-F1
#
_cell.length_a   1.000
_cell.length_b   1.000
_cell.length_c   1.000
_cell.angle_alpha   90.00
_cell.angle_beta   90.00
_cell.angle_gamma   90.00
#
_symmetry.space_group_name_H-M   'P 1'
#
loop_
_entity.id
_entity.type
_entity.pdbx_description
1 polymer ?
#
loop_
_entity_poly.entity_id
_entity_poly.type
_entity_poly.pdbx_seq_one_letter_code
_entity_poly.pdbx_strand_id
1 'polypeptide(L)' 'MLENYQIINEKGKPRYAVLDFKEFKKIQNLLADTDKLEDFLDYMHIQKVKKRKERTYTLDEVKKELKIGS' A
#
# COMPACT_ATOMS: atom_id res chain seq x y z
N MET A 1 -7.41 5.43 -4.45
CA MET A 1 -6.99 6.80 -4.03
C MET A 1 -6.01 7.47 -5.02
N LEU A 2 -5.72 6.86 -6.17
CA LEU A 2 -5.22 7.54 -7.37
C LEU A 2 -5.90 6.83 -8.54
N GLU A 3 -7.23 6.94 -8.60
CA GLU A 3 -8.00 6.21 -9.63
C GLU A 3 -8.22 7.07 -10.88
N ASN A 4 -8.08 8.39 -10.76
CA ASN A 4 -8.28 9.35 -11.83
C ASN A 4 -7.06 10.27 -12.02
N TYR A 5 -5.93 9.68 -12.42
CA TYR A 5 -4.79 10.46 -12.89
C TYR A 5 -4.50 10.11 -14.35
N GLN A 6 -4.11 11.12 -15.13
CA GLN A 6 -3.69 10.93 -16.50
C GLN A 6 -2.19 11.21 -16.61
N ILE A 7 -1.44 10.25 -17.14
CA ILE A 7 -0.03 10.47 -17.45
C ILE A 7 0.07 11.06 -18.85
N ILE A 8 0.72 12.22 -18.97
CA ILE A 8 1.13 12.78 -20.25
C ILE A 8 2.55 12.32 -20.53
N ASN A 9 2.70 11.58 -21.63
CA ASN A 9 3.99 11.13 -22.13
C ASN A 9 4.56 12.17 -23.10
N GLU A 10 5.85 12.45 -22.97
CA GLU A 10 6.60 13.24 -23.94
C GLU A 10 7.75 12.38 -24.48
N LYS A 11 7.85 12.27 -25.81
CA LYS A 11 8.85 11.39 -26.48
C LYS A 11 8.81 9.94 -25.98
N GLY A 12 7.61 9.42 -25.72
CA GLY A 12 7.40 8.05 -25.23
C GLY A 12 7.79 7.83 -23.76
N LYS A 13 8.14 8.87 -23.01
CA LYS A 13 8.45 8.79 -21.57
C LYS A 13 7.40 9.54 -20.74
N PRO A 14 6.96 8.98 -19.61
CA PRO A 14 6.05 9.67 -18.69
C PRO A 14 6.74 10.92 -18.13
N ARG A 15 6.17 12.10 -18.39
CA ARG A 15 6.78 13.37 -17.95
C ARG A 15 5.89 14.16 -17.01
N TYR A 16 4.58 14.11 -17.20
CA TYR A 16 3.63 14.83 -16.34
C TYR A 16 2.52 13.90 -15.87
N ALA A 17 2.11 14.08 -14.61
CA ALA A 17 0.89 13.49 -14.08
C ALA A 17 -0.13 14.61 -13.91
N VAL A 18 -1.28 14.45 -14.56
CA VAL A 18 -2.44 15.33 -14.41
C VAL A 18 -3.38 14.68 -13.42
N LEU A 19 -3.79 15.45 -12.44
CA LEU A 19 -4.76 15.07 -11.43
C LEU A 19 -5.73 16.21 -11.17
N ASP A 20 -6.94 15.89 -10.71
CA ASP A 20 -7.90 16.90 -10.32
C ASP A 20 -7.35 17.75 -9.16
N PHE A 21 -7.64 19.05 -9.17
CA PHE A 21 -7.12 19.97 -8.15
C PHE A 21 -7.58 19.59 -6.74
N LYS A 22 -8.80 19.07 -6.59
CA LYS A 22 -9.34 18.60 -5.30
C LYS A 22 -8.58 17.37 -4.82
N GLU A 23 -8.19 16.47 -5.72
CA GLU A 23 -7.34 15.33 -5.36
C GLU A 23 -5.94 15.79 -4.99
N PHE A 24 -5.37 16.76 -5.72
CA PHE A 24 -4.07 17.35 -5.40
C PHE A 24 -4.07 17.93 -3.98
N LYS A 25 -5.09 18.70 -3.62
CA LYS A 25 -5.20 19.28 -2.28
C LYS A 25 -5.34 18.24 -1.17
N LYS A 26 -6.04 17.13 -1.42
CA LYS A 26 -6.12 16.03 -0.45
C LYS A 26 -4.75 15.39 -0.23
N ILE A 27 -4.02 15.10 -1.30
CA ILE A 27 -2.68 14.53 -1.23
C ILE A 27 -1.73 15.50 -0.52
N GLN A 28 -1.78 16.78 -0.88
CA GLN A 28 -0.97 17.82 -0.25
C GLN A 28 -1.21 17.89 1.27
N ASN A 29 -2.47 17.89 1.70
CA ASN A 29 -2.82 17.93 3.12
C ASN A 29 -2.44 16.65 3.87
N LEU A 30 -2.51 15.48 3.20
CA LEU A 30 -2.08 14.22 3.78
C LEU A 30 -0.55 14.18 3.97
N LEU A 31 0.21 14.67 2.98
CA LEU A 31 1.67 14.68 3.03
C LEU A 31 2.24 15.78 3.93
N ALA A 32 1.48 16.84 4.18
CA ALA A 32 1.90 17.95 5.03
C ALA A 32 1.82 17.62 6.54
N ASP A 33 1.14 16.53 6.90
CA ASP A 33 0.89 16.14 8.28
C ASP A 33 1.44 14.73 8.52
N THR A 34 2.53 14.66 9.29
CA THR A 34 3.30 13.43 9.48
C THR A 34 2.49 12.36 10.20
N ASP A 35 1.66 12.75 11.19
CA ASP A 35 0.82 11.82 11.94
C ASP A 35 -0.25 11.21 11.01
N LYS A 36 -0.89 12.03 10.19
CA LYS A 36 -1.88 11.55 9.20
C LYS A 36 -1.26 10.65 8.14
N LEU A 37 0.00 10.89 7.78
CA LEU A 37 0.73 10.06 6.84
C LEU A 37 1.04 8.68 7.45
N GLU A 38 1.48 8.63 8.71
CA GLU A 38 1.73 7.38 9.43
C GLU A 38 0.45 6.54 9.54
N ASP A 39 -0.66 7.15 9.99
CA ASP A 39 -1.97 6.50 10.05
C ASP A 39 -2.39 5.89 8.70
N PHE A 40 -2.13 6.62 7.62
CA PHE A 40 -2.45 6.16 6.27
C PHE A 40 -1.58 4.99 5.82
N LEU A 41 -0.27 5.03 6.11
CA LEU A 41 0.65 3.96 5.79
C LEU A 41 0.31 2.68 6.57
N ASP A 42 -0.05 2.81 7.84
CA ASP A 42 -0.50 1.69 8.67
C ASP A 42 -1.79 1.09 8.14
N TYR A 43 -2.77 1.92 7.78
CA TYR A 43 -3.99 1.47 7.14
C TYR A 43 -3.69 0.67 5.85
N MET A 44 -2.81 1.18 4.98
CA MET A 44 -2.42 0.51 3.75
C MET A 44 -1.68 -0.82 4.02
N HIS A 45 -0.84 -0.86 5.06
CA HIS A 45 -0.15 -2.06 5.49
C HIS A 45 -1.15 -3.14 5.95
N ILE A 46 -2.09 -2.78 6.82
CA ILE A 46 -3.13 -3.70 7.32
C ILE A 46 -3.95 -4.25 6.15
N GLN A 47 -4.35 -3.40 5.21
CA GLN A 47 -5.10 -3.84 4.01
C GLN A 47 -4.28 -4.82 3.16
N LYS A 48 -2.97 -4.58 3.02
CA LYS A 48 -2.07 -5.49 2.29
C LYS A 48 -1.94 -6.83 3.00
N VAL A 49 -1.73 -6.83 4.32
CA VAL A 49 -1.65 -8.06 5.13
C VAL A 49 -2.95 -8.84 5.06
N LYS A 50 -4.12 -8.19 5.22
CA LYS A 50 -5.43 -8.84 5.11
C LYS A 50 -5.71 -9.43 3.73
N LYS A 51 -5.21 -8.81 2.66
CA LYS A 51 -5.34 -9.31 1.28
C LYS A 51 -4.38 -10.45 0.97
N ARG A 52 -3.30 -10.62 1.74
CA ARG A 52 -2.46 -11.80 1.60
C ARG A 52 -3.24 -13.01 2.10
N LYS A 53 -3.59 -13.90 1.18
CA LYS A 53 -3.97 -15.29 1.49
C LYS A 53 -2.69 -16.06 1.86
N GLU A 54 -2.06 -15.67 2.96
CA GLU A 54 -1.03 -16.53 3.55
C GLU A 54 -1.76 -17.76 4.13
N ARG A 55 -1.25 -18.95 3.81
CA ARG A 55 -1.77 -20.19 4.39
C ARG A 55 -1.57 -20.10 5.90
N THR A 56 -2.65 -20.15 6.67
CA THR A 56 -2.55 -20.28 8.12
C THR A 56 -2.02 -21.69 8.42
N TYR A 57 -0.89 -21.79 9.12
CA TYR A 57 -0.35 -23.06 9.57
C TYR A 57 -0.83 -23.33 11.00
N THR A 58 -1.21 -24.57 11.28
CA THR A 58 -1.45 -25.04 12.64
C THR A 58 -0.12 -25.18 13.40
N LEU A 59 -0.17 -25.13 14.73
CA LEU A 59 1.02 -25.28 15.57
C LEU A 59 1.79 -26.58 15.26
N ASP A 60 1.07 -27.66 14.99
CA ASP A 60 1.66 -28.96 14.66
C ASP A 60 2.31 -28.97 13.27
N GLU A 61 1.73 -28.29 12.27
CA GLU A 61 2.37 -28.11 10.96
C GLU A 61 3.67 -27.30 11.09
N VAL A 62 3.68 -26.23 11.87
CA VAL A 62 4.89 -25.40 12.10
C VAL A 62 5.99 -26.20 12.82
N LYS A 63 5.63 -26.98 13.84
CA LYS A 63 6.58 -27.87 14.56
C LYS A 63 7.21 -28.89 13.63
N LYS A 64 6.41 -29.48 12.74
CA LYS A 64 6.86 -30.46 11.74
C LYS A 64 7.78 -29.85 10.70
N GLU A 65 7.48 -28.64 10.20
CA GLU A 65 8.34 -27.94 9.23
C GLU A 65 9.66 -27.48 9.85
N LEU A 66 9.63 -26.98 11.09
CA LEU A 66 10.83 -26.53 11.79
C LEU A 66 11.68 -27.67 12.39
N LYS A 67 11.19 -28.91 12.32
CA LYS A 67 11.80 -30.09 12.97
C LYS A 67 11.98 -29.91 14.49
N ILE A 68 11.08 -29.16 15.11
CA ILE A 68 11.07 -28.91 16.55
C ILE A 68 9.89 -29.68 17.13
N GLY A 69 10.18 -30.83 17.76
CA GLY A 69 9.18 -31.69 18.40
C GLY A 69 9.15 -33.09 17.82
N SER A 70 9.85 -34.01 18.49
CA SER A 70 9.45 -35.42 18.60
C SER A 70 8.57 -35.58 19.83
#